data_AF-A0A243BLS0-F1
#
_entry.id   AF-A0A243BLS0-F1
#
_cell.length_a   1.000
_cell.length_b   1.000
_cell.length_c   1.000
_cell.angle_alpha   90.00
_cell.angle_beta   90.00
_cell.angle_gamma   90.00
#
_symmetry.space_group_name_H-M   'P 1'
#
loop_
_entity.id
_entity.type
_entity.pdbx_description
1 polymer ?
#
loop_
_entity_poly.entity_id
_entity_poly.type
_entity_poly.pdbx_seq_one_letter_code
_entity_poly.pdbx_strand_id
1 'polypeptide(L)'
;MKLRKKILLTCTSLILLLPSVASAGNSDVPFYDGNETTILASDELQLKGKLLRSGSRYKPKEFEYKADIHFPAVYNGSFNWGNPRENLIQNEDQSEPYVRISNDGYINPSVVVGDRMVTEVERITNSIITDKYWGNSQFVLKYLIPHKITNKDSYESYGLFYWIRDIAYLSGGYAGAGSVNGVNRYNLWYVRTSKPEIKDFKATSGKKDVPVKFTFNGFEYVSKNKGYNDRDPNGTTINPYQAAAGERNRVKWMLNITKDGETVHHQENYLRSTPQKDNQKPNEGDAGQFKSEELKWQPQMCGRYTAKIKVIDAVQRESNEKSVDFTINGNCGTEVTPNPDPGDEDDFKYKIDFSADRIEGETAREGKNIKTRIDVSRDNFKPERDQYRAKVNNNINKSQQEVNSSESDRDSAQSSLSYCRRNPIHEKDEKGNDYYIDRDCSWEENRLDDAASRLDTARQELEKEKNKIKKLDALEAKYANPETVVVLKHNGQQVASQKVRLTEGEKKTLNLDWQHKGKGTIQAEINPAGNRIDIEETTYKNNPIKTA
;
A
#
# COMPACT_ATOMS: atom_id res chain seq x y z
N MET A 1 11.99 -11.17 -76.40
CA MET A 1 12.41 -10.40 -75.21
C MET A 1 11.33 -9.54 -74.52
N LYS A 2 10.18 -9.23 -75.14
CA LYS A 2 9.12 -8.41 -74.50
C LYS A 2 8.14 -9.15 -73.57
N LEU A 3 8.14 -10.48 -73.53
CA LEU A 3 7.24 -11.28 -72.67
C LEU A 3 7.87 -11.65 -71.31
N ARG A 4 9.19 -11.85 -71.25
CA ARG A 4 9.91 -12.14 -69.98
C ARG A 4 10.08 -10.91 -69.05
N LYS A 5 9.92 -9.68 -69.57
CA LYS A 5 9.87 -8.45 -68.76
C LYS A 5 8.47 -8.13 -68.20
N LYS A 6 7.41 -8.81 -68.66
CA LYS A 6 6.04 -8.64 -68.12
C LYS A 6 5.68 -9.65 -67.03
N ILE A 7 6.36 -10.79 -66.97
CA ILE A 7 6.13 -11.83 -65.94
C ILE A 7 6.99 -11.57 -64.68
N LEU A 8 8.18 -10.97 -64.81
CA LEU A 8 8.99 -10.58 -63.64
C LEU A 8 8.45 -9.34 -62.90
N LEU A 9 7.44 -8.65 -63.44
CA LEU A 9 6.79 -7.49 -62.82
C LEU A 9 5.45 -7.84 -62.16
N THR A 10 5.03 -9.11 -62.22
CA THR A 10 3.77 -9.62 -61.66
C THR A 10 3.98 -10.55 -60.45
N CYS A 11 5.23 -10.89 -60.10
CA CYS A 11 5.54 -11.67 -58.88
C CYS A 11 6.36 -10.91 -57.82
N THR A 12 6.74 -9.65 -58.06
CA THR A 12 7.39 -8.77 -57.06
C THR A 12 6.53 -7.58 -56.65
N SER A 13 5.26 -7.57 -57.07
CA SER A 13 4.24 -6.57 -56.73
C SER A 13 3.12 -7.12 -55.83
N LEU A 14 3.26 -8.35 -55.33
CA LEU A 14 2.28 -9.00 -54.44
C LEU A 14 2.78 -9.32 -53.00
N ILE A 15 4.00 -8.94 -52.62
CA ILE A 15 4.55 -9.26 -51.27
C ILE A 15 5.02 -8.02 -50.47
N LEU A 16 4.82 -6.79 -50.97
CA LEU A 16 5.18 -5.55 -50.24
C LEU A 16 3.99 -4.61 -49.95
N LEU A 17 2.76 -5.14 -50.00
CA LEU A 17 1.52 -4.40 -49.67
C LEU A 17 0.59 -5.19 -48.73
N LEU A 18 1.16 -5.87 -47.74
CA LEU A 18 0.42 -6.20 -46.53
C LEU A 18 1.00 -5.39 -45.37
N PRO A 19 0.50 -4.17 -45.10
CA PRO A 19 0.30 -3.85 -43.70
C PRO A 19 -0.65 -4.92 -43.16
N SER A 20 -0.23 -5.58 -42.08
CA SER A 20 -1.07 -6.44 -41.26
C SER A 20 -2.46 -5.83 -41.13
N VAL A 21 -3.43 -6.43 -41.83
CA VAL A 21 -4.83 -6.09 -41.70
C VAL A 21 -5.24 -6.59 -40.32
N ALA A 22 -5.33 -5.69 -39.35
CA ALA A 22 -6.16 -5.94 -38.19
C ALA A 22 -7.61 -5.85 -38.66
N SER A 23 -8.21 -7.00 -38.96
CA SER A 23 -9.66 -7.11 -39.03
C SER A 23 -10.15 -7.50 -37.64
N ALA A 24 -10.85 -6.60 -36.96
CA ALA A 24 -11.73 -7.02 -35.88
C ALA A 24 -12.99 -7.60 -36.53
N GLY A 25 -13.39 -8.80 -36.12
CA GLY A 25 -14.64 -9.39 -36.60
C GLY A 25 -15.83 -8.59 -36.06
N ASN A 26 -16.96 -8.63 -36.77
CA ASN A 26 -18.25 -8.12 -36.26
C ASN A 26 -18.65 -8.69 -34.89
N SER A 27 -17.99 -9.77 -34.43
CA SER A 27 -18.14 -10.38 -33.10
C SER A 27 -17.43 -9.64 -31.97
N ASP A 28 -16.55 -8.69 -32.27
CA ASP A 28 -15.63 -8.10 -31.29
C ASP A 28 -16.16 -6.75 -30.74
N VAL A 29 -17.26 -6.21 -31.31
CA VAL A 29 -18.02 -5.06 -30.78
C VAL A 29 -19.34 -5.56 -30.20
N PRO A 30 -19.48 -5.74 -28.87
CA PRO A 30 -20.65 -6.39 -28.29
C PRO A 30 -21.97 -5.61 -28.40
N PHE A 31 -21.95 -4.37 -28.92
CA PHE A 31 -23.11 -3.47 -28.99
C PHE A 31 -23.35 -2.86 -30.38
N TYR A 32 -22.64 -3.32 -31.42
CA TYR A 32 -22.90 -2.87 -32.79
C TYR A 32 -23.93 -3.80 -33.45
N ASP A 33 -25.18 -3.33 -33.53
CA ASP A 33 -26.29 -4.02 -34.20
C ASP A 33 -26.29 -3.87 -35.74
N GLY A 34 -25.25 -3.22 -36.28
CA GLY A 34 -25.13 -2.91 -37.71
C GLY A 34 -25.85 -1.62 -38.14
N ASN A 35 -26.42 -0.85 -37.21
CA ASN A 35 -27.11 0.40 -37.52
C ASN A 35 -26.19 1.62 -37.31
N GLU A 36 -25.98 2.41 -38.38
CA GLU A 36 -25.04 3.54 -38.39
C GLU A 36 -25.55 4.77 -37.62
N THR A 37 -26.76 4.72 -37.05
CA THR A 37 -27.41 5.87 -36.38
C THR A 37 -27.45 5.77 -34.84
N THR A 38 -26.73 4.83 -34.23
CA THR A 38 -26.81 4.59 -32.78
C THR A 38 -26.05 5.65 -31.98
N ILE A 39 -26.78 6.51 -31.25
CA ILE A 39 -26.20 7.56 -30.40
C ILE A 39 -26.02 7.02 -28.96
N LEU A 40 -24.82 7.15 -28.40
CA LEU A 40 -24.49 6.70 -27.05
C LEU A 40 -24.65 7.82 -26.00
N ALA A 41 -24.99 7.44 -24.76
CA ALA A 41 -25.07 8.30 -23.58
C ALA A 41 -24.38 7.65 -22.37
N SER A 42 -23.82 8.48 -21.48
CA SER A 42 -23.25 8.09 -20.19
C SER A 42 -23.23 9.29 -19.25
N ASP A 43 -23.50 9.08 -17.96
CA ASP A 43 -23.63 10.14 -16.94
C ASP A 43 -22.34 10.94 -16.73
N GLU A 44 -21.18 10.36 -17.07
CA GLU A 44 -19.84 10.95 -16.87
C GLU A 44 -19.03 11.08 -18.16
N LEU A 45 -19.68 10.99 -19.32
CA LEU A 45 -19.14 11.40 -20.62
C LEU A 45 -18.84 12.91 -20.68
N GLN A 46 -19.03 13.67 -19.60
CA GLN A 46 -18.62 15.07 -19.47
C GLN A 46 -17.75 15.22 -18.22
N LEU A 47 -16.45 15.49 -18.41
CA LEU A 47 -15.64 16.07 -17.34
C LEU A 47 -16.34 17.38 -16.92
N LYS A 48 -16.43 17.64 -15.60
CA LYS A 48 -16.87 18.95 -15.08
C LYS A 48 -15.82 20.02 -15.47
N GLY A 49 -16.00 20.59 -16.65
CA GLY A 49 -15.27 21.73 -17.21
C GLY A 49 -16.18 22.38 -18.25
N LYS A 50 -16.22 23.72 -18.29
CA LYS A 50 -17.22 24.50 -19.04
C LYS A 50 -17.23 24.16 -20.53
N LEU A 51 -18.21 23.39 -21.01
CA LEU A 51 -18.65 23.38 -22.42
C LEU A 51 -20.17 23.13 -22.49
N LEU A 52 -20.89 24.13 -23.02
CA LEU A 52 -22.34 24.12 -23.27
C LEU A 52 -22.69 23.31 -24.52
N ARG A 53 -23.88 22.70 -24.54
CA ARG A 53 -24.49 22.06 -25.73
C ARG A 53 -25.76 22.82 -26.13
N SER A 54 -25.90 23.17 -27.41
CA SER A 54 -27.17 23.70 -27.95
C SER A 54 -28.13 22.57 -28.32
N GLY A 55 -29.42 22.78 -28.06
CA GLY A 55 -30.50 21.82 -28.26
C GLY A 55 -30.94 21.54 -29.70
N SER A 56 -31.88 20.60 -29.78
CA SER A 56 -32.45 19.79 -30.88
C SER A 56 -33.00 20.46 -32.16
N ARG A 57 -32.40 21.53 -32.72
CA ARG A 57 -32.95 22.18 -33.94
C ARG A 57 -32.06 22.30 -35.17
N TYR A 58 -30.92 21.62 -35.25
CA TYR A 58 -30.05 21.67 -36.44
C TYR A 58 -30.11 20.38 -37.27
N LYS A 59 -30.32 20.52 -38.58
CA LYS A 59 -30.35 19.42 -39.56
C LYS A 59 -28.93 18.85 -39.75
N PRO A 60 -28.76 17.52 -39.75
CA PRO A 60 -27.47 16.89 -39.94
C PRO A 60 -27.06 16.94 -41.42
N LYS A 61 -25.87 17.46 -41.70
CA LYS A 61 -25.11 17.14 -42.91
C LYS A 61 -23.62 17.08 -42.55
N GLU A 62 -23.00 15.96 -42.93
CA GLU A 62 -21.56 15.73 -43.16
C GLU A 62 -20.65 15.17 -42.04
N PHE A 63 -21.16 14.70 -40.89
CA PHE A 63 -20.33 13.94 -39.95
C PHE A 63 -21.05 12.69 -39.43
N GLU A 64 -20.75 11.54 -40.03
CA GLU A 64 -21.08 10.21 -39.52
C GLU A 64 -19.77 9.61 -38.96
N TYR A 65 -19.72 9.31 -37.66
CA TYR A 65 -18.64 8.49 -37.08
C TYR A 65 -19.21 7.20 -36.50
N LYS A 66 -18.70 6.08 -37.00
CA LYS A 66 -19.02 4.70 -36.58
C LYS A 66 -18.13 4.32 -35.39
N ALA A 67 -18.68 3.55 -34.45
CA ALA A 67 -17.92 2.97 -33.34
C ALA A 67 -17.01 1.84 -33.87
N ASP A 68 -15.81 2.18 -34.35
CA ASP A 68 -14.81 1.19 -34.78
C ASP A 68 -13.97 0.71 -33.57
N ILE A 69 -13.48 -0.54 -33.65
CA ILE A 69 -12.46 -1.08 -32.72
C ILE A 69 -11.11 -0.48 -33.08
N HIS A 70 -10.46 0.08 -32.08
CA HIS A 70 -9.12 0.64 -32.23
C HIS A 70 -8.13 -0.01 -31.26
N PHE A 71 -6.87 -0.04 -31.68
CA PHE A 71 -5.73 -0.40 -30.85
C PHE A 71 -4.86 0.86 -30.65
N PRO A 72 -4.66 1.35 -29.41
CA PRO A 72 -3.84 2.52 -29.13
C PRO A 72 -2.38 2.17 -29.36
N ALA A 73 -1.63 3.17 -29.81
CA ALA A 73 -0.18 3.08 -29.77
C ALA A 73 0.31 3.23 -28.32
N VAL A 74 1.30 2.42 -27.94
CA VAL A 74 1.88 2.43 -26.60
C VAL A 74 3.22 3.12 -26.63
N TYR A 75 3.46 3.98 -25.63
CA TYR A 75 4.68 4.74 -25.49
C TYR A 75 5.34 4.49 -24.14
N ASN A 76 6.67 4.46 -24.12
CA ASN A 76 7.45 4.39 -22.88
C ASN A 76 7.97 5.78 -22.49
N GLY A 77 7.58 6.24 -21.31
CA GLY A 77 8.13 7.41 -20.64
C GLY A 77 7.36 8.71 -20.89
N SER A 78 7.74 9.44 -21.92
CA SER A 78 7.15 10.72 -22.34
C SER A 78 6.99 10.77 -23.84
N PHE A 79 6.09 11.63 -24.28
CA PHE A 79 5.79 11.82 -25.68
C PHE A 79 6.67 12.95 -26.24
N ASN A 80 7.65 12.61 -27.09
CA ASN A 80 8.39 13.60 -27.86
C ASN A 80 7.48 14.15 -28.98
N TRP A 81 6.92 15.34 -28.76
CA TRP A 81 6.09 16.01 -29.75
C TRP A 81 6.83 16.39 -31.04
N GLY A 82 8.15 16.59 -30.97
CA GLY A 82 9.00 16.93 -32.12
C GLY A 82 9.39 15.73 -32.97
N ASN A 83 9.54 14.55 -32.36
CA ASN A 83 9.75 13.28 -33.08
C ASN A 83 9.04 12.09 -32.40
N PRO A 84 7.74 11.91 -32.65
CA PRO A 84 6.95 10.91 -31.95
C PRO A 84 7.34 9.45 -32.23
N ARG A 85 8.05 9.19 -33.35
CA ARG A 85 8.55 7.84 -33.72
C ARG A 85 9.57 7.29 -32.73
N GLU A 86 10.29 8.15 -32.01
CA GLU A 86 11.34 7.76 -31.06
C GLU A 86 10.81 7.11 -29.79
N ASN A 87 9.53 7.29 -29.46
CA ASN A 87 8.94 6.87 -28.19
C ASN A 87 7.99 5.67 -28.32
N LEU A 88 7.74 5.22 -29.55
CA LEU A 88 6.90 4.06 -29.81
C LEU A 88 7.56 2.81 -29.25
N ILE A 89 6.78 2.08 -28.45
CA ILE A 89 7.04 0.66 -28.25
C ILE A 89 6.70 0.00 -29.59
N GLN A 90 7.64 -0.73 -30.18
CA GLN A 90 7.49 -1.27 -31.52
C GLN A 90 6.16 -2.06 -31.68
N ASN A 91 5.37 -1.66 -32.69
CA ASN A 91 4.03 -2.15 -33.11
C ASN A 91 2.81 -1.79 -32.23
N GLU A 92 1.64 -1.72 -32.88
CA GLU A 92 0.31 -1.52 -32.27
C GLU A 92 0.00 -2.63 -31.26
N ASP A 93 -0.52 -2.27 -30.08
CA ASP A 93 -0.88 -3.23 -29.04
C ASP A 93 -2.24 -3.88 -29.36
N GLN A 94 -2.19 -5.09 -29.93
CA GLN A 94 -3.37 -5.85 -30.35
C GLN A 94 -4.00 -6.70 -29.23
N SER A 95 -3.49 -6.62 -28.00
CA SER A 95 -3.92 -7.50 -26.91
C SER A 95 -5.32 -7.19 -26.37
N GLU A 96 -5.78 -5.94 -26.50
CA GLU A 96 -7.10 -5.52 -26.03
C GLU A 96 -7.73 -4.50 -27.00
N PRO A 97 -8.94 -4.77 -27.52
CA PRO A 97 -9.66 -3.82 -28.35
C PRO A 97 -10.23 -2.70 -27.50
N TYR A 98 -10.26 -1.50 -28.07
CA TYR A 98 -10.87 -0.34 -27.43
C TYR A 98 -11.94 0.25 -28.30
N VAL A 99 -12.97 0.78 -27.64
CA VAL A 99 -14.05 1.48 -28.33
C VAL A 99 -13.79 2.96 -28.29
N ARG A 100 -13.76 3.56 -29.47
CA ARG A 100 -13.73 5.01 -29.66
C ARG A 100 -15.15 5.56 -29.57
N ILE A 101 -15.33 6.53 -28.70
CA ILE A 101 -16.55 7.34 -28.65
C ILE A 101 -16.20 8.73 -29.21
N SER A 102 -16.71 9.03 -30.40
CA SER A 102 -16.62 10.37 -31.01
C SER A 102 -17.53 11.34 -30.24
N ASN A 103 -17.04 12.55 -30.00
CA ASN A 103 -17.87 13.64 -29.49
C ASN A 103 -18.42 14.40 -30.69
N ASP A 104 -19.50 13.91 -31.30
CA ASP A 104 -20.09 14.57 -32.47
C ASP A 104 -20.71 15.92 -32.07
N GLY A 105 -20.02 16.98 -32.45
CA GLY A 105 -20.46 18.35 -32.24
C GLY A 105 -19.39 19.41 -32.42
N TYR A 106 -18.76 19.53 -33.60
CA TYR A 106 -17.96 20.72 -33.92
C TYR A 106 -18.21 21.20 -35.36
N ILE A 107 -18.66 22.45 -35.49
CA ILE A 107 -18.77 23.20 -36.76
C ILE A 107 -17.53 24.11 -36.95
N ASN A 108 -16.54 24.04 -36.06
CA ASN A 108 -15.33 24.86 -36.14
C ASN A 108 -14.10 24.02 -36.54
N PRO A 109 -13.51 24.22 -37.73
CA PRO A 109 -12.32 23.49 -38.18
C PRO A 109 -11.03 23.78 -37.38
N SER A 110 -11.06 24.77 -36.49
CA SER A 110 -9.90 25.21 -35.69
C SER A 110 -9.74 24.49 -34.35
N VAL A 111 -10.66 23.59 -33.96
CA VAL A 111 -10.61 22.85 -32.68
C VAL A 111 -10.64 21.35 -32.97
N VAL A 112 -9.62 20.63 -32.52
CA VAL A 112 -9.46 19.20 -32.78
C VAL A 112 -10.45 18.38 -31.92
N VAL A 113 -11.20 17.50 -32.57
CA VAL A 113 -12.13 16.54 -31.96
C VAL A 113 -11.38 15.68 -30.93
N GLY A 114 -11.86 15.66 -29.68
CA GLY A 114 -11.29 14.82 -28.63
C GLY A 114 -11.93 13.43 -28.64
N ASP A 115 -11.28 12.46 -29.27
CA ASP A 115 -11.68 11.06 -29.25
C ASP A 115 -11.54 10.48 -27.83
N ARG A 116 -12.53 9.72 -27.37
CA ARG A 116 -12.49 9.11 -26.03
C ARG A 116 -12.46 7.60 -26.10
N MET A 117 -11.63 6.99 -25.26
CA MET A 117 -11.38 5.55 -25.28
C MET A 117 -11.94 4.86 -24.03
N VAL A 118 -12.76 3.84 -24.26
CA VAL A 118 -13.32 3.00 -23.21
C VAL A 118 -12.98 1.53 -23.42
N THR A 119 -12.94 0.79 -22.31
CA THR A 119 -12.74 -0.66 -22.27
C THR A 119 -13.72 -1.27 -21.28
N GLU A 120 -14.18 -2.49 -21.54
CA GLU A 120 -15.10 -3.20 -20.65
C GLU A 120 -14.44 -3.47 -19.30
N VAL A 121 -15.22 -3.33 -18.22
CA VAL A 121 -14.74 -3.58 -16.85
C VAL A 121 -14.22 -5.01 -16.70
N GLU A 122 -14.90 -5.99 -17.31
CA GLU A 122 -14.57 -7.42 -17.20
C GLU A 122 -13.21 -7.78 -17.81
N ARG A 123 -12.70 -6.95 -18.72
CA ARG A 123 -11.39 -7.17 -19.36
C ARG A 123 -10.23 -6.62 -18.54
N ILE A 124 -10.49 -5.66 -17.64
CA ILE A 124 -9.45 -5.01 -16.84
C ILE A 124 -9.17 -5.82 -15.59
N THR A 125 -8.21 -6.72 -15.71
CA THR A 125 -7.73 -7.58 -14.62
C THR A 125 -6.49 -7.00 -13.93
N ASN A 126 -6.08 -7.63 -12.83
CA ASN A 126 -4.81 -7.31 -12.16
C ASN A 126 -3.62 -7.38 -13.11
N SER A 127 -3.55 -8.43 -13.93
CA SER A 127 -2.45 -8.64 -14.89
C SER A 127 -2.38 -7.52 -15.93
N ILE A 128 -3.53 -7.09 -16.46
CA ILE A 128 -3.58 -5.99 -17.42
C ILE A 128 -3.01 -4.71 -16.82
N ILE A 129 -3.42 -4.34 -15.61
CA ILE A 129 -2.90 -3.12 -14.99
C ILE A 129 -1.39 -3.21 -14.73
N THR A 130 -0.92 -4.35 -14.22
CA THR A 130 0.49 -4.52 -13.87
C THR A 130 1.40 -4.66 -15.09
N ASP A 131 1.04 -5.48 -16.07
CA ASP A 131 1.93 -5.84 -17.16
C ASP A 131 1.87 -4.82 -18.30
N LYS A 132 0.69 -4.28 -18.59
CA LYS A 132 0.46 -3.36 -19.70
C LYS A 132 0.67 -1.90 -19.29
N TYR A 133 0.00 -1.48 -18.22
CA TYR A 133 0.05 -0.09 -17.74
C TYR A 133 1.18 0.17 -16.73
N TRP A 134 1.89 -0.87 -16.28
CA TRP A 134 2.91 -0.79 -15.23
C TRP A 134 2.41 -0.16 -13.92
N GLY A 135 1.11 -0.30 -13.66
CA GLY A 135 0.43 0.22 -12.47
C GLY A 135 0.46 -0.75 -11.28
N ASN A 136 0.12 -0.22 -10.11
CA ASN A 136 -0.27 -1.04 -8.96
C ASN A 136 -1.74 -1.45 -9.14
N SER A 137 -2.01 -2.72 -9.41
CA SER A 137 -3.37 -3.17 -9.75
C SER A 137 -4.38 -3.02 -8.62
N GLN A 138 -3.95 -3.27 -7.37
CA GLN A 138 -4.81 -3.13 -6.19
C GLN A 138 -5.21 -1.68 -5.99
N PHE A 139 -4.27 -0.75 -6.18
CA PHE A 139 -4.53 0.67 -6.11
C PHE A 139 -5.47 1.12 -7.25
N VAL A 140 -5.15 0.79 -8.50
CA VAL A 140 -5.92 1.23 -9.67
C VAL A 140 -7.35 0.72 -9.62
N LEU A 141 -7.58 -0.58 -9.40
CA LEU A 141 -8.93 -1.17 -9.36
C LEU A 141 -9.78 -0.64 -8.21
N LYS A 142 -9.16 -0.30 -7.08
CA LYS A 142 -9.86 0.26 -5.93
C LYS A 142 -10.46 1.63 -6.23
N TYR A 143 -9.82 2.43 -7.08
CA TYR A 143 -10.20 3.81 -7.34
C TYR A 143 -10.87 4.03 -8.69
N LEU A 144 -10.70 3.13 -9.67
CA LEU A 144 -11.36 3.24 -10.97
C LEU A 144 -12.87 3.29 -10.84
N ILE A 145 -13.48 4.28 -11.50
CA ILE A 145 -14.93 4.45 -11.53
C ILE A 145 -15.45 3.82 -12.82
N PRO A 146 -16.38 2.84 -12.77
CA PRO A 146 -17.01 2.31 -13.96
C PRO A 146 -18.10 3.25 -14.46
N HIS A 147 -18.22 3.37 -15.77
CA HIS A 147 -19.22 4.20 -16.43
C HIS A 147 -20.18 3.32 -17.22
N LYS A 148 -21.47 3.52 -16.97
CA LYS A 148 -22.52 2.86 -17.76
C LYS A 148 -22.63 3.55 -19.10
N ILE A 149 -22.57 2.76 -20.17
CA ILE A 149 -22.87 3.24 -21.53
C ILE A 149 -24.26 2.73 -21.89
N THR A 150 -25.12 3.64 -22.32
CA THR A 150 -26.47 3.31 -22.78
C THR A 150 -26.71 3.87 -24.17
N ASN A 151 -27.65 3.27 -24.88
CA ASN A 151 -28.30 3.92 -25.99
C ASN A 151 -28.98 5.21 -25.49
N LYS A 152 -28.83 6.31 -26.22
CA LYS A 152 -29.42 7.59 -25.83
C LYS A 152 -30.94 7.62 -26.03
N ASP A 153 -31.43 6.95 -27.07
CA ASP A 153 -32.83 7.03 -27.49
C ASP A 153 -33.67 5.91 -26.85
N SER A 154 -33.13 4.69 -26.75
CA SER A 154 -33.81 3.55 -26.11
C SER A 154 -33.48 3.38 -24.62
N TYR A 155 -32.45 4.08 -24.11
CA TYR A 155 -31.89 3.89 -22.76
C TYR A 155 -31.39 2.47 -22.47
N GLU A 156 -31.29 1.62 -23.51
CA GLU A 156 -30.76 0.26 -23.39
C GLU A 156 -29.30 0.30 -22.92
N SER A 157 -28.96 -0.57 -21.98
CA SER A 157 -27.61 -0.62 -21.41
C SER A 157 -26.69 -1.49 -22.26
N TYR A 158 -25.55 -0.93 -22.67
CA TYR A 158 -24.50 -1.66 -23.38
C TYR A 158 -23.38 -2.18 -22.47
N GLY A 159 -23.45 -1.89 -21.16
CA GLY A 159 -22.54 -2.44 -20.16
C GLY A 159 -21.83 -1.38 -19.34
N LEU A 160 -20.85 -1.82 -18.54
CA LEU A 160 -19.98 -0.97 -17.74
C LEU A 160 -18.57 -0.93 -18.33
N PHE A 161 -18.01 0.27 -18.39
CA PHE A 161 -16.72 0.52 -19.02
C PHE A 161 -15.84 1.41 -18.15
N TYR A 162 -14.52 1.25 -18.29
CA TYR A 162 -13.52 2.16 -17.76
C TYR A 162 -12.97 3.06 -18.86
N TRP A 163 -12.63 4.31 -18.52
CA TRP A 163 -11.82 5.14 -19.41
C TRP A 163 -10.35 4.69 -19.38
N ILE A 164 -9.74 4.46 -20.55
CA ILE A 164 -8.31 4.10 -20.60
C ILE A 164 -7.44 5.19 -19.98
N ARG A 165 -7.77 6.46 -20.21
CA ARG A 165 -7.05 7.59 -19.64
C ARG A 165 -7.02 7.54 -18.10
N ASP A 166 -8.06 7.03 -17.47
CA ASP A 166 -8.14 6.90 -16.02
C ASP A 166 -7.25 5.76 -15.54
N ILE A 167 -7.26 4.63 -16.26
CA ILE A 167 -6.35 3.50 -16.02
C ILE A 167 -4.90 3.96 -16.16
N ALA A 168 -4.56 4.64 -17.25
CA ALA A 168 -3.23 5.16 -17.52
C ALA A 168 -2.79 6.15 -16.42
N TYR A 169 -3.67 7.10 -16.06
CA TYR A 169 -3.39 8.06 -15.01
C TYR A 169 -3.16 7.37 -13.65
N LEU A 170 -4.09 6.54 -13.19
CA LEU A 170 -3.96 5.82 -11.93
C LEU A 170 -2.75 4.87 -11.92
N SER A 171 -2.24 4.48 -13.08
CA SER A 171 -1.02 3.67 -13.22
C SER A 171 0.28 4.47 -13.26
N GLY A 172 0.22 5.81 -13.23
CA GLY A 172 1.40 6.68 -13.28
C GLY A 172 1.71 7.31 -14.64
N GLY A 173 0.92 6.95 -15.66
CA GLY A 173 1.05 7.40 -17.03
C GLY A 173 -0.02 8.42 -17.43
N TYR A 174 -0.23 8.55 -18.74
CA TYR A 174 -1.26 9.40 -19.32
C TYR A 174 -1.68 8.90 -20.70
N ALA A 175 -2.83 9.36 -21.19
CA ALA A 175 -3.33 8.98 -22.50
C ALA A 175 -3.79 10.21 -23.27
N GLY A 176 -3.81 10.12 -24.59
CA GLY A 176 -4.19 11.23 -25.45
C GLY A 176 -4.79 10.78 -26.78
N ALA A 177 -5.42 11.74 -27.44
CA ALA A 177 -5.96 11.62 -28.78
C ALA A 177 -5.39 12.73 -29.68
N GLY A 178 -4.93 12.36 -30.88
CA GLY A 178 -4.36 13.26 -31.87
C GLY A 178 -3.60 12.51 -32.97
N SER A 179 -3.75 12.97 -34.21
CA SER A 179 -3.02 12.42 -35.34
C SER A 179 -1.53 12.74 -35.21
N VAL A 180 -0.73 11.70 -35.43
CA VAL A 180 0.72 11.82 -35.51
C VAL A 180 1.12 11.25 -36.85
N ASN A 181 1.40 12.15 -37.80
CA ASN A 181 1.69 11.78 -39.17
C ASN A 181 2.81 10.72 -39.23
N GLY A 182 2.48 9.55 -39.79
CA GLY A 182 3.42 8.45 -39.99
C GLY A 182 3.74 7.60 -38.75
N VAL A 183 2.95 7.69 -37.68
CA VAL A 183 3.14 6.93 -36.42
C VAL A 183 1.90 6.13 -36.06
N ASN A 184 0.75 6.80 -35.97
CA ASN A 184 -0.52 6.14 -35.73
C ASN A 184 -1.56 6.67 -36.71
N ARG A 185 -2.17 5.77 -37.50
CA ARG A 185 -3.28 6.09 -38.41
C ARG A 185 -4.60 6.31 -37.67
N TYR A 186 -4.68 5.86 -36.43
CA TYR A 186 -5.87 5.78 -35.59
C TYR A 186 -5.95 6.88 -34.52
N ASN A 187 -5.02 7.85 -34.49
CA ASN A 187 -5.05 9.03 -33.60
C ASN A 187 -5.03 8.76 -32.08
N LEU A 188 -4.68 7.57 -31.59
CA LEU A 188 -4.89 7.20 -30.18
C LEU A 188 -3.65 6.63 -29.50
N TRP A 189 -3.41 6.99 -28.24
CA TRP A 189 -2.23 6.52 -27.53
C TRP A 189 -2.31 6.60 -26.01
N TYR A 190 -1.49 5.79 -25.33
CA TYR A 190 -1.16 5.96 -23.92
C TYR A 190 0.33 5.79 -23.66
N VAL A 191 0.80 6.43 -22.60
CA VAL A 191 2.19 6.44 -22.14
C VAL A 191 2.24 5.74 -20.80
N ARG A 192 3.09 4.73 -20.69
CA ARG A 192 3.45 4.11 -19.40
C ARG A 192 4.78 4.67 -18.91
N THR A 193 4.90 4.86 -17.61
CA THR A 193 6.10 5.45 -16.97
C THR A 193 6.79 4.41 -16.11
N SER A 194 8.10 4.54 -15.95
CA SER A 194 8.89 3.67 -15.07
C SER A 194 8.41 3.74 -13.61
N LYS A 195 8.63 2.66 -12.85
CA LYS A 195 8.52 2.65 -11.39
C LYS A 195 9.59 3.56 -10.76
N PRO A 196 9.37 4.10 -9.55
CA PRO A 196 10.38 4.91 -8.86
C PRO A 196 11.66 4.09 -8.63
N GLU A 197 12.80 4.77 -8.64
CA GLU A 197 14.11 4.13 -8.59
C GLU A 197 15.04 4.85 -7.62
N ILE A 198 15.72 4.08 -6.78
CA ILE A 198 16.76 4.58 -5.87
C ILE A 198 18.12 4.38 -6.54
N LYS A 199 18.79 5.48 -6.87
CA LYS A 199 20.08 5.46 -7.57
C LYS A 199 21.23 5.21 -6.59
N ASP A 200 21.26 5.98 -5.51
CA ASP A 200 22.30 5.94 -4.50
C ASP A 200 21.70 5.77 -3.09
N PHE A 201 22.36 4.98 -2.26
CA PHE A 201 22.02 4.79 -0.86
C PHE A 201 23.29 4.54 -0.06
N LYS A 202 23.55 5.37 0.94
CA LYS A 202 24.78 5.38 1.72
C LYS A 202 24.46 5.42 3.21
N ALA A 203 25.27 4.72 3.98
CA ALA A 203 25.30 4.76 5.43
C ALA A 203 26.73 5.00 5.92
N THR A 204 26.90 5.77 7.00
CA THR A 204 28.20 5.95 7.64
C THR A 204 28.50 4.83 8.63
N SER A 205 29.69 4.24 8.56
CA SER A 205 30.20 3.40 9.66
C SER A 205 30.91 4.28 10.70
N GLY A 206 30.87 3.89 11.97
CA GLY A 206 31.35 4.76 13.04
C GLY A 206 31.40 4.11 14.42
N LYS A 207 31.48 4.95 15.44
CA LYS A 207 31.43 4.53 16.84
C LYS A 207 30.00 4.59 17.38
N LYS A 208 29.67 3.76 18.39
CA LYS A 208 28.32 3.71 18.99
C LYS A 208 27.82 5.05 19.50
N ASP A 209 28.70 5.94 19.97
CA ASP A 209 28.37 7.27 20.48
C ASP A 209 28.12 8.32 19.39
N VAL A 210 28.34 7.97 18.11
CA VAL A 210 28.12 8.86 16.96
C VAL A 210 26.88 8.38 16.19
N PRO A 211 25.90 9.26 15.91
CA PRO A 211 24.75 8.89 15.09
C PRO A 211 25.18 8.42 13.69
N VAL A 212 24.58 7.32 13.24
CA VAL A 212 24.70 6.85 11.87
C VAL A 212 23.90 7.78 10.96
N LYS A 213 24.53 8.19 9.87
CA LYS A 213 23.95 9.07 8.87
C LYS A 213 23.59 8.26 7.63
N PHE A 214 22.35 8.40 7.18
CA PHE A 214 21.87 7.83 5.93
C PHE A 214 21.56 8.92 4.91
N THR A 215 21.93 8.66 3.66
CA THR A 215 21.55 9.52 2.54
C THR A 215 21.14 8.64 1.37
N PHE A 216 20.07 9.03 0.67
CA PHE A 216 19.65 8.39 -0.56
C PHE A 216 19.17 9.42 -1.58
N ASN A 217 19.22 9.04 -2.85
CA ASN A 217 18.62 9.82 -3.92
C ASN A 217 18.13 8.89 -5.04
N GLY A 218 17.26 9.43 -5.88
CA GLY A 218 16.65 8.67 -6.94
C GLY A 218 15.71 9.49 -7.80
N PHE A 219 14.90 8.80 -8.59
CA PHE A 219 13.92 9.40 -9.48
C PHE A 219 12.56 8.73 -9.33
N GLU A 220 11.51 9.53 -9.34
CA GLU A 220 10.17 9.08 -9.70
C GLU A 220 9.82 9.55 -11.10
N TYR A 221 8.91 8.84 -11.77
CA TYR A 221 8.54 9.14 -13.16
C TYR A 221 7.08 9.56 -13.28
N VAL A 222 6.52 9.96 -12.14
CA VAL A 222 5.14 10.32 -11.91
C VAL A 222 5.07 11.84 -11.73
N SER A 223 5.13 12.57 -12.84
CA SER A 223 5.27 14.03 -12.77
C SER A 223 3.94 14.76 -12.63
N LYS A 224 3.95 15.92 -11.95
CA LYS A 224 2.82 16.85 -11.83
C LYS A 224 2.29 17.35 -13.18
N ASN A 225 3.15 17.42 -14.19
CA ASN A 225 2.81 17.94 -15.53
C ASN A 225 2.35 16.85 -16.51
N LYS A 226 2.50 15.56 -16.15
CA LYS A 226 2.04 14.41 -16.94
C LYS A 226 0.56 14.06 -16.70
N GLY A 227 -0.27 15.05 -16.34
CA GLY A 227 -1.71 14.91 -16.14
C GLY A 227 -2.54 15.46 -17.32
N TYR A 228 -3.88 15.44 -17.19
CA TYR A 228 -4.88 15.94 -18.14
C TYR A 228 -4.62 17.38 -18.63
N ASN A 229 -3.68 17.57 -19.54
CA ASN A 229 -3.59 18.76 -20.35
C ASN A 229 -4.08 18.35 -21.74
N ASP A 230 -5.39 18.43 -21.96
CA ASP A 230 -6.01 18.36 -23.29
C ASP A 230 -5.50 19.56 -24.10
N ARG A 231 -4.24 19.52 -24.57
CA ARG A 231 -3.55 20.56 -25.36
C ARG A 231 -3.61 22.01 -24.84
N ASP A 232 -4.19 22.26 -23.67
CA ASP A 232 -4.34 23.59 -23.07
C ASP A 232 -3.48 23.68 -21.81
N PRO A 233 -2.29 24.33 -21.90
CA PRO A 233 -1.44 24.62 -20.75
C PRO A 233 -2.14 25.46 -19.67
N ASN A 234 -3.26 26.12 -20.01
CA ASN A 234 -4.04 26.98 -19.12
C ASN A 234 -5.37 26.34 -18.68
N GLY A 235 -5.57 25.04 -18.97
CA GLY A 235 -6.82 24.34 -18.70
C GLY A 235 -7.11 24.18 -17.21
N THR A 236 -8.31 24.52 -16.77
CA THR A 236 -8.75 24.36 -15.37
C THR A 236 -9.31 22.96 -15.06
N THR A 237 -9.15 21.99 -15.97
CA THR A 237 -9.77 20.66 -15.86
C THR A 237 -9.03 19.83 -14.82
N ILE A 238 -9.69 19.56 -13.70
CA ILE A 238 -9.15 18.78 -12.59
C ILE A 238 -9.44 17.31 -12.81
N ASN A 239 -8.42 16.48 -12.69
CA ASN A 239 -8.58 15.03 -12.77
C ASN A 239 -9.41 14.52 -11.56
N PRO A 240 -10.51 13.80 -11.79
CA PRO A 240 -11.34 13.27 -10.70
C PRO A 240 -10.57 12.35 -9.74
N TYR A 241 -9.48 11.73 -10.20
CA TYR A 241 -8.63 10.85 -9.40
C TYR A 241 -7.45 11.56 -8.72
N GLN A 242 -7.33 12.88 -8.80
CA GLN A 242 -6.21 13.61 -8.17
C GLN A 242 -6.14 13.37 -6.65
N ALA A 243 -7.29 13.26 -5.98
CA ALA A 243 -7.33 12.95 -4.54
C ALA A 243 -6.87 11.52 -4.23
N ALA A 244 -7.09 10.57 -5.16
CA ALA A 244 -6.71 9.17 -5.00
C ALA A 244 -5.24 8.93 -5.36
N ALA A 245 -4.75 9.53 -6.46
CA ALA A 245 -3.43 9.33 -7.05
C ALA A 245 -2.26 9.95 -6.28
N GLY A 246 -2.50 10.43 -5.05
CA GLY A 246 -1.53 11.17 -4.25
C GLY A 246 -1.07 12.48 -4.92
N GLU A 247 -0.25 13.25 -4.22
CA GLU A 247 0.42 14.38 -4.87
C GLU A 247 1.56 13.85 -5.76
N ARG A 248 1.44 14.06 -7.07
CA ARG A 248 2.53 13.83 -8.04
C ARG A 248 3.74 14.68 -7.65
N ASN A 249 4.96 14.18 -7.86
CA ASN A 249 6.22 14.74 -7.34
C ASN A 249 6.45 14.54 -5.83
N ARG A 250 5.82 13.52 -5.24
CA ARG A 250 6.05 13.14 -3.85
C ARG A 250 6.19 11.64 -3.74
N VAL A 251 7.20 11.22 -3.00
CA VAL A 251 7.45 9.81 -2.71
C VAL A 251 7.42 9.54 -1.21
N LYS A 252 6.85 8.40 -0.80
CA LYS A 252 7.03 7.86 0.56
C LYS A 252 8.29 7.02 0.56
N TRP A 253 9.18 7.21 1.53
CA TRP A 253 10.36 6.38 1.72
C TRP A 253 10.26 5.60 3.03
N MET A 254 10.80 4.39 3.05
CA MET A 254 10.78 3.46 4.18
C MET A 254 12.16 2.87 4.40
N LEU A 255 12.77 3.21 5.53
CA LEU A 255 14.08 2.76 5.98
C LEU A 255 13.92 1.70 7.07
N ASN A 256 14.45 0.50 6.83
CA ASN A 256 14.56 -0.57 7.82
C ASN A 256 16.03 -0.84 8.12
N ILE A 257 16.38 -0.93 9.39
CA ILE A 257 17.73 -1.31 9.84
C ILE A 257 17.62 -2.66 10.51
N THR A 258 18.45 -3.60 10.05
CA THR A 258 18.48 -4.97 10.55
C THR A 258 19.84 -5.30 11.13
N LYS A 259 19.86 -6.14 12.17
CA LYS A 259 21.05 -6.76 12.76
C LYS A 259 20.77 -8.24 12.96
N ASP A 260 21.67 -9.10 12.50
CA ASP A 260 21.55 -10.56 12.64
C ASP A 260 20.21 -11.13 12.13
N GLY A 261 19.58 -10.44 11.17
CA GLY A 261 18.28 -10.82 10.58
C GLY A 261 17.06 -10.16 11.24
N GLU A 262 17.20 -9.50 12.39
CA GLU A 262 16.11 -8.85 13.12
C GLU A 262 16.04 -7.34 12.83
N THR A 263 14.83 -6.77 12.74
CA THR A 263 14.64 -5.33 12.51
C THR A 263 14.82 -4.57 13.82
N VAL A 264 15.89 -3.78 13.91
CA VAL A 264 16.20 -2.99 15.11
C VAL A 264 15.66 -1.56 15.03
N HIS A 265 15.32 -1.09 13.83
CA HIS A 265 14.77 0.24 13.63
C HIS A 265 13.98 0.33 12.32
N HIS A 266 12.87 1.05 12.36
CA HIS A 266 12.06 1.42 11.21
C HIS A 266 11.81 2.93 11.23
N GLN A 267 11.98 3.58 10.08
CA GLN A 267 11.65 4.98 9.90
C GLN A 267 11.05 5.18 8.51
N GLU A 268 9.98 5.95 8.41
CA GLU A 268 9.38 6.31 7.13
C GLU A 268 8.91 7.75 7.14
N ASN A 269 8.93 8.40 5.98
CA ASN A 269 8.37 9.74 5.78
C ASN A 269 8.14 10.01 4.29
N TYR A 270 7.70 11.22 3.95
CA TYR A 270 7.58 11.69 2.59
C TYR A 270 8.78 12.54 2.18
N LEU A 271 9.04 12.57 0.88
CA LEU A 271 10.02 13.45 0.27
C LEU A 271 9.50 13.98 -1.07
N ARG A 272 9.75 15.27 -1.31
CA ARG A 272 9.44 15.91 -2.59
C ARG A 272 10.49 15.61 -3.64
N SER A 273 10.04 15.35 -4.85
CA SER A 273 10.90 15.33 -6.00
C SER A 273 10.88 16.67 -6.75
N THR A 274 12.02 17.04 -7.30
CA THR A 274 12.19 18.23 -8.13
C THR A 274 12.30 17.82 -9.60
N PRO A 275 11.62 18.52 -10.54
CA PRO A 275 11.73 18.18 -11.96
C PRO A 275 13.18 18.19 -12.45
N GLN A 276 13.66 17.05 -12.94
CA GLN A 276 15.02 16.90 -13.46
C GLN A 276 15.08 15.75 -14.47
N LYS A 277 15.82 15.94 -15.56
CA LYS A 277 16.05 14.87 -16.54
C LYS A 277 16.86 13.73 -15.92
N ASP A 278 16.37 12.50 -16.07
CA ASP A 278 17.14 11.29 -15.83
C ASP A 278 17.94 10.95 -17.10
N ASN A 279 19.25 11.23 -17.08
CA ASN A 279 20.12 10.94 -18.23
C ASN A 279 20.22 9.45 -18.56
N GLN A 280 19.87 8.55 -17.63
CA GLN A 280 19.83 7.10 -17.88
C GLN A 280 18.50 6.66 -18.50
N LYS A 281 17.44 7.49 -18.41
CA LYS A 281 16.13 7.25 -19.02
C LYS A 281 15.65 8.52 -19.74
N PRO A 282 16.32 8.93 -20.83
CA PRO A 282 16.03 10.20 -21.50
C PRO A 282 14.59 10.30 -22.02
N ASN A 283 13.97 9.16 -22.36
CA ASN A 283 12.60 9.10 -22.85
C ASN A 283 11.57 9.43 -21.78
N GLU A 284 11.92 9.47 -20.49
CA GLU A 284 10.97 9.81 -19.41
C GLU A 284 10.61 11.29 -19.39
N GLY A 285 11.38 12.18 -20.05
CA GLY A 285 11.03 13.59 -20.31
C GLY A 285 10.96 14.50 -19.09
N ASP A 286 10.04 14.20 -18.16
CA ASP A 286 9.75 14.92 -16.92
C ASP A 286 9.87 13.97 -15.72
N ALA A 287 11.07 13.49 -15.42
CA ALA A 287 11.30 12.75 -14.17
C ALA A 287 11.40 13.73 -12.99
N GLY A 288 11.05 13.28 -11.80
CA GLY A 288 11.26 14.00 -10.55
C GLY A 288 12.42 13.40 -9.79
N GLN A 289 13.50 14.15 -9.57
CA GLN A 289 14.59 13.71 -8.71
C GLN A 289 14.21 13.91 -7.24
N PHE A 290 14.29 12.87 -6.44
CA PHE A 290 14.19 12.96 -4.98
C PHE A 290 15.57 12.78 -4.35
N LYS A 291 15.83 13.53 -3.28
CA LYS A 291 17.08 13.45 -2.51
C LYS A 291 16.78 13.64 -1.04
N SER A 292 17.20 12.68 -0.22
CA SER A 292 17.04 12.78 1.23
C SER A 292 17.92 13.88 1.80
N GLU A 293 17.41 14.53 2.84
CA GLU A 293 18.28 15.16 3.82
C GLU A 293 19.08 14.08 4.59
N GLU A 294 20.07 14.50 5.38
CA GLU A 294 20.85 13.59 6.21
C GLU A 294 19.96 13.01 7.31
N LEU A 295 19.53 11.75 7.14
CA LEU A 295 18.77 11.02 8.15
C LEU A 295 19.72 10.49 9.22
N LYS A 296 19.31 10.55 10.50
CA LYS A 296 20.16 10.17 11.64
C LYS A 296 19.49 9.10 12.48
N TRP A 297 20.27 8.09 12.85
CA TRP A 297 19.87 7.03 13.78
C TRP A 297 20.96 6.78 14.80
N GLN A 298 20.59 6.65 16.07
CA GLN A 298 21.53 6.36 17.15
C GLN A 298 21.60 4.84 17.40
N PRO A 299 22.74 4.18 17.17
CA PRO A 299 22.88 2.75 17.42
C PRO A 299 22.91 2.44 18.93
N GLN A 300 22.14 1.44 19.34
CA GLN A 300 22.12 0.97 20.73
C GLN A 300 23.17 -0.12 21.01
N MET A 301 23.68 -0.78 19.97
CA MET A 301 24.66 -1.85 20.09
C MET A 301 25.77 -1.71 19.05
N CYS A 302 26.91 -2.37 19.30
CA CYS A 302 27.94 -2.55 18.29
C CYS A 302 27.60 -3.74 17.39
N GLY A 303 28.26 -3.82 16.24
CA GLY A 303 28.14 -4.94 15.31
C GLY A 303 27.96 -4.50 13.86
N ARG A 304 27.67 -5.48 13.01
CA ARG A 304 27.33 -5.26 11.61
C ARG A 304 25.82 -5.11 11.47
N TYR A 305 25.42 -4.17 10.64
CA TYR A 305 24.04 -3.85 10.37
C TYR A 305 23.82 -3.77 8.86
N THR A 306 22.61 -4.07 8.44
CA THR A 306 22.15 -3.87 7.06
C THR A 306 20.97 -2.91 7.10
N ALA A 307 21.10 -1.76 6.44
CA ALA A 307 19.97 -0.89 6.19
C ALA A 307 19.37 -1.20 4.83
N LYS A 308 18.04 -1.12 4.72
CA LYS A 308 17.25 -1.33 3.52
C LYS A 308 16.33 -0.13 3.32
N ILE A 309 16.33 0.43 2.12
CA ILE A 309 15.48 1.55 1.74
C ILE A 309 14.60 1.16 0.56
N LYS A 310 13.34 1.58 0.64
CA LYS A 310 12.34 1.42 -0.41
C LYS A 310 11.56 2.72 -0.56
N VAL A 311 11.12 3.01 -1.77
CA VAL A 311 10.36 4.21 -2.09
C VAL A 311 9.06 3.83 -2.80
N ILE A 312 7.97 4.52 -2.47
CA ILE A 312 6.64 4.38 -3.06
C ILE A 312 6.26 5.72 -3.71
N ASP A 313 5.87 5.70 -4.98
CA ASP A 313 5.38 6.89 -5.66
C ASP A 313 3.91 7.20 -5.35
N ALA A 314 3.41 8.34 -5.85
CA ALA A 314 2.06 8.81 -5.57
C ALA A 314 0.94 7.81 -5.95
N VAL A 315 1.16 6.99 -6.98
CA VAL A 315 0.24 5.93 -7.44
C VAL A 315 0.55 4.55 -6.84
N GLN A 316 1.21 4.55 -5.68
CA GLN A 316 1.47 3.36 -4.88
C GLN A 316 2.32 2.30 -5.59
N ARG A 317 3.18 2.71 -6.52
CA ARG A 317 4.15 1.80 -7.15
C ARG A 317 5.45 1.83 -6.38
N GLU A 318 5.98 0.64 -6.16
CA GLU A 318 7.14 0.43 -5.33
C GLU A 318 8.43 0.41 -6.16
N SER A 319 9.50 0.96 -5.59
CA SER A 319 10.86 0.80 -6.10
C SER A 319 11.41 -0.58 -5.76
N ASN A 320 12.45 -0.99 -6.48
CA ASN A 320 13.32 -2.05 -5.99
C ASN A 320 13.96 -1.61 -4.67
N GLU A 321 14.12 -2.55 -3.73
CA GLU A 321 14.80 -2.31 -2.46
C GLU A 321 16.30 -2.13 -2.70
N LYS A 322 16.91 -1.14 -2.03
CA LYS A 322 18.36 -0.93 -1.99
C LYS A 322 18.85 -1.20 -0.57
N SER A 323 19.95 -1.94 -0.45
CA SER A 323 20.58 -2.21 0.83
C SER A 323 21.99 -1.63 0.91
N VAL A 324 22.42 -1.32 2.13
CA VAL A 324 23.80 -0.95 2.45
C VAL A 324 24.18 -1.53 3.80
N ASP A 325 25.37 -2.13 3.86
CA ASP A 325 25.94 -2.66 5.10
C ASP A 325 26.82 -1.60 5.76
N PHE A 326 26.78 -1.55 7.09
CA PHE A 326 27.63 -0.66 7.88
C PHE A 326 28.01 -1.30 9.22
N THR A 327 29.07 -0.80 9.84
CA THR A 327 29.62 -1.35 11.10
C THR A 327 29.69 -0.29 12.19
N ILE A 328 29.29 -0.68 13.40
CA ILE A 328 29.38 0.14 14.61
C ILE A 328 30.41 -0.48 15.56
N ASN A 329 31.45 0.30 15.87
CA ASN A 329 32.58 -0.09 16.72
C ASN A 329 32.53 0.64 18.07
N GLY A 330 33.25 0.13 19.09
CA GLY A 330 33.40 0.82 20.39
C GLY A 330 33.44 -0.13 21.60
N ASN A 331 33.52 0.44 22.80
CA ASN A 331 33.42 -0.29 24.08
C ASN A 331 31.95 -0.66 24.34
N CYS A 332 31.46 -1.62 23.58
CA CYS A 332 30.18 -2.25 23.84
C CYS A 332 30.43 -3.43 24.78
N GLY A 333 30.09 -3.27 26.07
CA GLY A 333 30.02 -4.39 27.00
C GLY A 333 29.21 -5.53 26.37
N THR A 334 29.66 -6.76 26.59
CA THR A 334 29.02 -7.96 26.08
C THR A 334 27.59 -8.06 26.60
N GLU A 335 26.68 -8.31 25.66
CA GLU A 335 25.26 -8.62 25.85
C GLU A 335 24.41 -7.52 26.50
N VAL A 336 23.77 -6.74 25.64
CA VAL A 336 22.45 -6.19 25.96
C VAL A 336 21.47 -7.11 25.25
N THR A 337 20.52 -7.65 26.01
CA THR A 337 19.33 -8.37 25.53
C THR A 337 18.74 -7.67 24.29
N PRO A 338 18.17 -8.41 23.33
CA PRO A 338 17.55 -7.82 22.14
C PRO A 338 16.67 -6.67 22.59
N ASN A 339 16.96 -5.47 22.08
CA ASN A 339 16.02 -4.38 22.27
C ASN A 339 14.71 -4.87 21.66
N PRO A 340 13.58 -4.80 22.37
CA PRO A 340 12.31 -5.22 21.80
C PRO A 340 12.11 -4.53 20.46
N ASP A 341 11.49 -5.23 19.52
CA ASP A 341 11.02 -4.68 18.26
C ASP A 341 10.48 -3.26 18.49
N PRO A 342 10.61 -2.32 17.54
CA PRO A 342 10.02 -0.97 17.64
C PRO A 342 8.49 -0.91 17.84
N GLY A 343 7.84 -2.04 18.16
CA GLY A 343 6.44 -2.19 18.53
C GLY A 343 6.19 -2.99 19.83
N ASP A 344 7.17 -3.09 20.74
CA ASP A 344 7.08 -3.94 21.95
C ASP A 344 7.48 -3.27 23.28
N GLU A 345 7.14 -1.99 23.47
CA GLU A 345 6.88 -1.49 24.83
C GLU A 345 5.43 -1.81 25.20
N ASP A 346 5.12 -3.10 25.37
CA ASP A 346 3.88 -3.51 26.04
C ASP A 346 4.15 -3.46 27.56
N ASP A 347 3.60 -2.45 28.22
CA ASP A 347 3.77 -2.26 29.67
C ASP A 347 3.17 -3.42 30.50
N PHE A 348 2.33 -4.26 29.89
CA PHE A 348 1.52 -5.23 30.60
C PHE A 348 2.18 -6.61 30.67
N LYS A 349 2.73 -6.91 31.84
CA LYS A 349 3.23 -8.25 32.17
C LYS A 349 2.09 -9.18 32.56
N TYR A 350 1.93 -10.27 31.81
CA TYR A 350 0.89 -11.27 32.10
C TYR A 350 1.28 -12.11 33.33
N LYS A 351 0.37 -12.26 34.29
CA LYS A 351 0.59 -12.95 35.56
C LYS A 351 -0.22 -14.23 35.66
N ILE A 352 0.39 -15.28 36.21
CA ILE A 352 -0.30 -16.49 36.65
C ILE A 352 0.27 -16.91 38.01
N ASP A 353 -0.60 -17.10 39.00
CA ASP A 353 -0.19 -17.60 40.32
C ASP A 353 -0.98 -18.87 40.66
N PHE A 354 -0.24 -19.91 41.06
CA PHE A 354 -0.81 -21.16 41.55
C PHE A 354 -0.39 -21.41 42.99
N SER A 355 -1.31 -21.99 43.76
CA SER A 355 -1.08 -22.28 45.17
C SER A 355 -1.54 -23.69 45.52
N ALA A 356 -0.75 -24.37 46.34
CA ALA A 356 -1.19 -25.56 47.07
C ALA A 356 -1.67 -25.10 48.46
N ASP A 357 -2.96 -24.78 48.60
CA ASP A 357 -3.55 -24.05 49.73
C ASP A 357 -3.66 -24.85 51.02
N ARG A 358 -3.90 -26.15 50.92
CA ARG A 358 -4.13 -27.01 52.08
C ARG A 358 -3.71 -28.44 51.79
N ILE A 359 -3.12 -29.09 52.78
CA ILE A 359 -2.84 -30.53 52.77
C ILE A 359 -3.55 -31.13 53.98
N GLU A 360 -4.17 -32.29 53.82
CA GLU A 360 -4.70 -33.06 54.95
C GLU A 360 -4.15 -34.47 54.89
N GLY A 361 -3.43 -34.87 55.94
CA GLY A 361 -2.91 -36.22 56.12
C GLY A 361 -3.79 -37.04 57.06
N GLU A 362 -3.79 -38.35 56.87
CA GLU A 362 -4.39 -39.32 57.78
C GLU A 362 -3.32 -40.08 58.56
N THR A 363 -3.61 -40.47 59.80
CA THR A 363 -2.72 -41.31 60.61
C THR A 363 -2.76 -42.75 60.09
N ALA A 364 -1.60 -43.31 59.73
CA ALA A 364 -1.50 -44.65 59.17
C ALA A 364 -0.25 -45.39 59.63
N ARG A 365 -0.29 -46.73 59.53
CA ARG A 365 0.89 -47.57 59.77
C ARG A 365 1.80 -47.56 58.54
N GLU A 366 3.10 -47.67 58.77
CA GLU A 366 4.10 -47.77 57.71
C GLU A 366 3.76 -48.90 56.74
N GLY A 367 3.90 -48.65 55.44
CA GLY A 367 3.57 -49.58 54.37
C GLY A 367 2.09 -49.58 53.93
N LYS A 368 1.19 -48.87 54.62
CA LYS A 368 -0.22 -48.74 54.20
C LYS A 368 -0.36 -47.75 53.05
N ASN A 369 -1.15 -48.10 52.03
CA ASN A 369 -1.59 -47.14 51.01
C ASN A 369 -2.60 -46.17 51.62
N ILE A 370 -2.30 -44.88 51.52
CA ILE A 370 -3.10 -43.79 52.05
C ILE A 370 -3.41 -42.76 50.97
N LYS A 371 -4.45 -41.97 51.21
CA LYS A 371 -4.87 -40.91 50.31
C LYS A 371 -4.71 -39.57 51.00
N THR A 372 -3.86 -38.70 50.42
CA THR A 372 -3.64 -37.35 50.94
C THR A 372 -4.42 -36.35 50.12
N ARG A 373 -5.25 -35.57 50.81
CA ARG A 373 -6.01 -34.48 50.19
C ARG A 373 -5.12 -33.27 50.03
N ILE A 374 -5.16 -32.65 48.85
CA ILE A 374 -4.46 -31.41 48.53
C ILE A 374 -5.47 -30.45 47.90
N ASP A 375 -5.77 -29.33 48.54
CA ASP A 375 -6.53 -28.25 47.91
C ASP A 375 -5.56 -27.35 47.15
N VAL A 376 -5.85 -27.08 45.89
CA VAL A 376 -5.05 -26.22 45.01
C VAL A 376 -5.91 -25.13 44.41
N SER A 377 -5.30 -23.98 44.12
CA SER A 377 -5.99 -22.84 43.53
C SER A 377 -5.14 -22.10 42.51
N ARG A 378 -5.83 -21.33 41.67
CA ARG A 378 -5.24 -20.32 40.79
C ARG A 378 -5.83 -18.95 41.16
N ASP A 379 -4.97 -17.96 41.41
CA ASP A 379 -5.40 -16.60 41.72
C ASP A 379 -6.08 -15.94 40.50
N ASN A 380 -6.85 -14.87 40.75
CA ASN A 380 -7.61 -14.16 39.74
C ASN A 380 -7.03 -12.77 39.46
N PHE A 381 -6.42 -12.61 38.29
CA PHE A 381 -5.86 -11.35 37.78
C PHE A 381 -6.77 -10.68 36.74
N LYS A 382 -7.98 -11.20 36.51
CA LYS A 382 -8.95 -10.60 35.60
C LYS A 382 -9.21 -9.10 35.89
N PRO A 383 -9.33 -8.64 37.15
CA PRO A 383 -9.52 -7.23 37.43
C PRO A 383 -8.37 -6.34 36.92
N GLU A 384 -7.12 -6.77 37.06
CA GLU A 384 -5.94 -6.03 36.55
C GLU A 384 -5.96 -5.96 35.02
N ARG A 385 -6.31 -7.07 34.36
CA ARG A 385 -6.44 -7.10 32.89
C ARG A 385 -7.58 -6.25 32.38
N ASP A 386 -8.72 -6.24 33.06
CA ASP A 386 -9.86 -5.40 32.70
C ASP A 386 -9.52 -3.91 32.85
N GLN A 387 -8.76 -3.54 33.89
CA GLN A 387 -8.24 -2.17 34.06
C GLN A 387 -7.26 -1.78 32.94
N TYR A 388 -6.34 -2.68 32.58
CA TYR A 388 -5.42 -2.46 31.47
C TYR A 388 -6.16 -2.31 30.14
N ARG A 389 -7.12 -3.20 29.85
CA ARG A 389 -7.98 -3.14 28.65
C ARG A 389 -8.74 -1.82 28.57
N ALA A 390 -9.29 -1.34 29.69
CA ALA A 390 -9.97 -0.05 29.74
C ALA A 390 -9.00 1.12 29.45
N LYS A 391 -7.77 1.09 29.99
CA LYS A 391 -6.73 2.08 29.71
C LYS A 391 -6.36 2.11 28.22
N VAL A 392 -6.06 0.95 27.63
CA VAL A 392 -5.68 0.83 26.21
C VAL A 392 -6.84 1.24 25.30
N ASN A 393 -8.09 0.83 25.59
CA ASN A 393 -9.25 1.25 24.81
C ASN A 393 -9.45 2.78 24.82
N ASN A 394 -9.20 3.43 25.96
CA ASN A 394 -9.22 4.89 26.03
C ASN A 394 -8.12 5.53 25.18
N ASN A 395 -6.93 4.94 25.13
CA ASN A 395 -5.86 5.39 24.24
C ASN A 395 -6.22 5.19 22.76
N ILE A 396 -6.78 4.04 22.38
CA ILE A 396 -7.27 3.77 21.03
C ILE A 396 -8.27 4.84 20.61
N ASN A 397 -9.22 5.21 21.48
CA ASN A 397 -10.18 6.27 21.20
C ASN A 397 -9.52 7.63 20.97
N LYS A 398 -8.52 7.99 21.79
CA LYS A 398 -7.74 9.24 21.61
C LYS A 398 -6.94 9.23 20.31
N SER A 399 -6.22 8.13 20.01
CA SER A 399 -5.47 7.99 18.76
C SER A 399 -6.38 8.02 17.54
N GLN A 400 -7.58 7.46 17.64
CA GLN A 400 -8.58 7.55 16.56
C GLN A 400 -9.06 8.98 16.33
N GLN A 401 -9.25 9.77 17.39
CA GLN A 401 -9.57 11.20 17.28
C GLN A 401 -8.43 11.97 16.60
N GLU A 402 -7.18 11.67 16.94
CA GLU A 402 -5.99 12.29 16.34
C GLU A 402 -5.90 11.97 14.84
N VAL A 403 -6.18 10.71 14.44
CA VAL A 403 -6.26 10.33 13.03
C VAL A 403 -7.33 11.16 12.32
N ASN A 404 -8.53 11.26 12.88
CA ASN A 404 -9.62 12.02 12.26
C ASN A 404 -9.26 13.52 12.10
N SER A 405 -8.61 14.11 13.11
CA SER A 405 -8.12 15.50 13.05
C SER A 405 -7.06 15.68 11.97
N SER A 406 -6.08 14.77 11.91
CA SER A 406 -5.01 14.80 10.92
C SER A 406 -5.53 14.59 9.48
N GLU A 407 -6.58 13.79 9.30
CA GLU A 407 -7.25 13.64 8.00
C GLU A 407 -7.89 14.95 7.55
N SER A 408 -8.58 15.65 8.46
CA SER A 408 -9.17 16.95 8.18
C SER A 408 -8.11 18.00 7.82
N ASP A 409 -6.98 18.03 8.53
CA ASP A 409 -5.87 18.95 8.26
C ASP A 409 -5.25 18.69 6.88
N ARG A 410 -5.03 17.42 6.53
CA ARG A 410 -4.57 17.01 5.19
C ARG A 410 -5.55 17.49 4.11
N ASP A 411 -6.85 17.29 4.29
CA ASP A 411 -7.87 17.67 3.30
C ASP A 411 -7.96 19.19 3.11
N SER A 412 -7.79 19.94 4.20
CA SER A 412 -7.68 21.40 4.18
C SER A 412 -6.42 21.88 3.44
N ALA A 413 -5.27 21.25 3.69
CA ALA A 413 -4.02 21.53 2.99
C ALA A 413 -4.15 21.21 1.48
N GLN A 414 -4.76 20.08 1.14
CA GLN A 414 -5.03 19.66 -0.23
C GLN A 414 -5.94 20.66 -0.97
N SER A 415 -6.97 21.16 -0.29
CA SER A 415 -7.88 22.17 -0.83
C SER A 415 -7.16 23.50 -1.06
N SER A 416 -6.33 23.93 -0.11
CA SER A 416 -5.51 25.15 -0.21
C SER A 416 -4.55 25.08 -1.40
N LEU A 417 -3.86 23.95 -1.56
CA LEU A 417 -2.98 23.69 -2.70
C LEU A 417 -3.74 23.71 -4.02
N SER A 418 -4.92 23.07 -4.07
CA SER A 418 -5.75 23.10 -5.27
C SER A 418 -6.22 24.52 -5.62
N TYR A 419 -6.49 25.36 -4.63
CA TYR A 419 -6.84 26.76 -4.87
C TYR A 419 -5.66 27.54 -5.43
N CYS A 420 -4.47 27.40 -4.83
CA CYS A 420 -3.25 28.05 -5.29
C CYS A 420 -2.96 27.73 -6.77
N ARG A 421 -3.03 26.44 -7.15
CA ARG A 421 -2.77 25.99 -8.53
C ARG A 421 -3.79 26.48 -9.56
N ARG A 422 -5.01 26.81 -9.14
CA ARG A 422 -6.07 27.32 -10.04
C ARG A 422 -6.12 28.84 -10.11
N ASN A 423 -5.27 29.54 -9.36
CA ASN A 423 -5.27 31.00 -9.25
C ASN A 423 -3.95 31.59 -9.76
N PRO A 424 -3.73 31.57 -11.10
CA PRO A 424 -2.52 32.14 -11.70
C PRO A 424 -2.43 33.63 -11.43
N ILE A 425 -1.19 34.16 -11.42
CA ILE A 425 -0.94 35.59 -11.34
C ILE A 425 -1.29 36.18 -12.70
N HIS A 426 -2.21 37.14 -12.71
CA HIS A 426 -2.63 37.85 -13.92
C HIS A 426 -1.90 39.18 -14.01
N GLU A 427 -1.15 39.38 -15.08
CA GLU A 427 -0.42 40.61 -15.37
C GLU A 427 -0.73 41.09 -16.79
N LYS A 428 -0.46 42.37 -17.05
CA LYS A 428 -0.60 42.97 -18.38
C LYS A 428 0.75 43.47 -18.86
N ASP A 429 1.09 43.13 -20.10
CA ASP A 429 2.35 43.58 -20.70
C ASP A 429 2.32 45.09 -21.02
N GLU A 430 3.46 45.65 -21.42
CA GLU A 430 3.59 47.07 -21.80
C GLU A 430 2.68 47.48 -22.98
N LYS A 431 2.12 46.51 -23.72
CA LYS A 431 1.20 46.70 -24.84
C LYS A 431 -0.26 46.47 -24.44
N GLY A 432 -0.53 46.15 -23.17
CA GLY A 432 -1.85 45.91 -22.62
C GLY A 432 -2.41 44.50 -22.81
N ASN A 433 -1.61 43.54 -23.29
CA ASN A 433 -2.02 42.15 -23.43
C ASN A 433 -1.95 41.41 -22.09
N ASP A 434 -2.96 40.58 -21.83
CA ASP A 434 -3.01 39.74 -20.64
C ASP A 434 -2.01 38.57 -20.72
N TYR A 435 -1.22 38.37 -19.68
CA TYR A 435 -0.41 37.16 -19.48
C TYR A 435 -0.62 36.58 -18.08
N TYR A 436 -0.63 35.25 -18.01
CA TYR A 436 -0.87 34.49 -16.78
C TYR A 436 0.41 33.75 -16.40
N ILE A 437 0.90 33.99 -15.18
CA ILE A 437 2.06 33.30 -14.62
C ILE A 437 1.57 32.29 -13.57
N ASP A 438 2.12 31.08 -13.60
CA ASP A 438 1.90 30.09 -12.56
C ASP A 438 2.34 30.64 -11.20
N ARG A 439 1.43 30.61 -10.22
CA ARG A 439 1.74 31.00 -8.85
C ARG A 439 2.69 29.97 -8.23
N ASP A 440 3.74 30.44 -7.58
CA ASP A 440 4.56 29.57 -6.72
C ASP A 440 3.69 29.07 -5.55
N CYS A 441 3.39 27.77 -5.55
CA CYS A 441 2.60 27.10 -4.53
C CYS A 441 3.44 26.28 -3.56
N SER A 442 4.78 26.45 -3.55
CA SER A 442 5.71 25.63 -2.77
C SER A 442 5.39 25.61 -1.27
N TRP A 443 4.78 26.67 -0.73
CA TRP A 443 4.36 26.72 0.68
C TRP A 443 3.17 25.80 0.97
N GLU A 444 2.10 25.88 0.18
CA GLU A 444 0.91 25.01 0.30
C GLU A 444 1.26 23.55 0.08
N GLU A 445 2.21 23.34 -0.82
CA GLU A 445 2.84 22.10 -1.18
C GLU A 445 3.58 21.45 0.02
N ASN A 446 4.46 22.18 0.71
CA ASN A 446 5.12 21.70 1.94
C ASN A 446 4.12 21.45 3.08
N ARG A 447 3.10 22.31 3.21
CA ARG A 447 2.06 22.16 4.24
C ARG A 447 1.26 20.86 4.08
N LEU A 448 1.01 20.43 2.85
CA LEU A 448 0.34 19.15 2.57
C LEU A 448 1.24 17.96 2.92
N ASP A 449 2.56 18.08 2.74
CA ASP A 449 3.52 17.04 3.11
C ASP A 449 3.60 16.85 4.63
N ASP A 450 3.68 17.96 5.36
CA ASP A 450 3.64 17.94 6.83
C ASP A 450 2.34 17.31 7.34
N ALA A 451 1.18 17.67 6.75
CA ALA A 451 -0.11 17.11 7.14
C ALA A 451 -0.20 15.61 6.81
N ALA A 452 0.32 15.16 5.66
CA ALA A 452 0.35 13.76 5.30
C ALA A 452 1.26 12.93 6.23
N SER A 453 2.41 13.48 6.61
CA SER A 453 3.36 12.86 7.55
C SER A 453 2.74 12.69 8.96
N ARG A 454 2.06 13.73 9.45
CA ARG A 454 1.33 13.68 10.74
C ARG A 454 0.22 12.63 10.73
N LEU A 455 -0.56 12.57 9.65
CA LEU A 455 -1.60 11.56 9.50
C LEU A 455 -1.05 10.13 9.54
N ASP A 456 0.06 9.88 8.85
CA ASP A 456 0.68 8.55 8.82
C ASP A 456 1.18 8.16 10.23
N THR A 457 1.83 9.10 10.92
CA THR A 457 2.26 8.93 12.32
C THR A 457 1.07 8.62 13.24
N ALA A 458 -0.04 9.36 13.13
CA ALA A 458 -1.24 9.12 13.92
C ALA A 458 -1.84 7.73 13.66
N ARG A 459 -1.81 7.24 12.40
CA ARG A 459 -2.27 5.90 12.04
C ARG A 459 -1.37 4.81 12.60
N GLN A 460 -0.05 5.01 12.59
CA GLN A 460 0.90 4.08 13.22
C GLN A 460 0.65 3.96 14.72
N GLU A 461 0.48 5.07 15.43
CA GLU A 461 0.17 5.07 16.88
C GLU A 461 -1.16 4.37 17.19
N LEU A 462 -2.18 4.57 16.36
CA LEU A 462 -3.45 3.86 16.49
C LEU A 462 -3.27 2.33 16.35
N GLU A 463 -2.48 1.88 15.37
CA GLU A 463 -2.26 0.44 15.16
C GLU A 463 -1.40 -0.17 16.28
N LYS A 464 -0.44 0.59 16.83
CA LYS A 464 0.31 0.18 18.04
C LYS A 464 -0.62 -0.10 19.21
N GLU A 465 -1.54 0.81 19.54
CA GLU A 465 -2.48 0.61 20.64
C GLU A 465 -3.45 -0.56 20.37
N LYS A 466 -3.90 -0.75 19.12
CA LYS A 466 -4.72 -1.92 18.74
C LYS A 466 -3.97 -3.24 18.91
N ASN A 467 -2.67 -3.28 18.61
CA ASN A 467 -1.87 -4.49 18.73
C ASN A 467 -1.67 -4.92 20.19
N LYS A 468 -1.63 -3.99 21.16
CA LYS A 468 -1.61 -4.31 22.60
C LYS A 468 -2.82 -5.15 23.02
N ILE A 469 -4.02 -4.80 22.54
CA ILE A 469 -5.24 -5.61 22.79
C ILE A 469 -5.14 -6.99 22.14
N LYS A 470 -4.69 -7.08 20.88
CA LYS A 470 -4.53 -8.37 20.19
C LYS A 470 -3.55 -9.30 20.93
N LYS A 471 -2.44 -8.75 21.44
CA LYS A 471 -1.46 -9.48 22.26
C LYS A 471 -2.09 -9.97 23.56
N LEU A 472 -2.80 -9.11 24.28
CA LEU A 472 -3.53 -9.48 25.50
C LEU A 472 -4.55 -10.60 25.24
N ASP A 473 -5.36 -10.48 24.18
CA ASP A 473 -6.36 -11.48 23.79
C ASP A 473 -5.71 -12.85 23.49
N ALA A 474 -4.58 -12.85 22.79
CA ALA A 474 -3.82 -14.06 22.49
C ALA A 474 -3.28 -14.74 23.76
N LEU A 475 -2.79 -13.96 24.73
CA LEU A 475 -2.32 -14.46 26.03
C LEU A 475 -3.48 -15.02 26.88
N GLU A 476 -4.62 -14.32 26.91
CA GLU A 476 -5.82 -14.81 27.60
C GLU A 476 -6.33 -16.13 27.01
N ALA A 477 -6.35 -16.26 25.68
CA ALA A 477 -6.72 -17.51 25.02
C ALA A 477 -5.73 -18.64 25.33
N LYS A 478 -4.42 -18.36 25.26
CA LYS A 478 -3.35 -19.34 25.54
C LYS A 478 -3.42 -19.86 26.98
N TYR A 479 -3.76 -19.00 27.94
CA TYR A 479 -3.72 -19.31 29.38
C TYR A 479 -5.10 -19.35 30.06
N ALA A 480 -6.17 -19.58 29.28
CA ALA A 480 -7.53 -19.73 29.81
C ALA A 480 -7.66 -20.94 30.76
N ASN A 481 -7.02 -22.06 30.41
CA ASN A 481 -7.09 -23.32 31.18
C ASN A 481 -5.74 -24.07 31.20
N PRO A 482 -4.70 -23.50 31.83
CA PRO A 482 -3.36 -24.07 31.88
C PRO A 482 -3.36 -25.40 32.65
N GLU A 483 -2.56 -26.33 32.15
CA GLU A 483 -2.26 -27.60 32.83
C GLU A 483 -0.98 -27.43 33.67
N THR A 484 -1.04 -27.84 34.93
CA THR A 484 0.10 -27.83 35.85
C THR A 484 0.20 -29.16 36.61
N VAL A 485 1.34 -29.43 37.22
CA VAL A 485 1.60 -30.67 37.97
C VAL A 485 1.66 -30.37 39.45
N VAL A 486 0.92 -31.14 40.24
CA VAL A 486 0.99 -31.12 41.71
C VAL A 486 1.75 -32.35 42.16
N VAL A 487 2.78 -32.15 42.98
CA VAL A 487 3.63 -33.21 43.51
C VAL A 487 3.51 -33.27 45.02
N LEU A 488 3.32 -34.48 45.54
CA LEU A 488 3.40 -34.76 46.96
C LEU A 488 4.79 -35.31 47.28
N LYS A 489 5.44 -34.73 48.29
CA LYS A 489 6.77 -35.12 48.77
C LYS A 489 6.70 -35.57 50.23
N HIS A 490 7.42 -36.64 50.57
CA HIS A 490 7.69 -37.06 51.95
C HIS A 490 9.18 -36.98 52.19
N ASN A 491 9.60 -36.19 53.20
CA ASN A 491 11.01 -35.93 53.52
C ASN A 491 11.83 -35.47 52.28
N GLY A 492 11.22 -34.69 51.39
CA GLY A 492 11.84 -34.18 50.16
C GLY A 492 11.82 -35.12 48.96
N GLN A 493 11.46 -36.40 49.14
CA GLN A 493 11.30 -37.36 48.03
C GLN A 493 9.88 -37.33 47.48
N GLN A 494 9.74 -37.26 46.15
CA GLN A 494 8.45 -37.38 45.48
C GLN A 494 7.83 -38.76 45.75
N VAL A 495 6.59 -38.77 46.23
CA VAL A 495 5.82 -39.99 46.53
C VAL A 495 4.57 -40.13 45.67
N ALA A 496 4.02 -39.03 45.15
CA ALA A 496 2.93 -39.03 44.18
C ALA A 496 2.93 -37.74 43.35
N SER A 497 2.29 -37.78 42.18
CA SER A 497 2.09 -36.61 41.33
C SER A 497 0.79 -36.71 40.56
N GLN A 498 0.10 -35.59 40.36
CA GLN A 498 -1.12 -35.52 39.57
C GLN A 498 -1.13 -34.25 38.72
N LYS A 499 -1.53 -34.39 37.44
CA LYS A 499 -1.80 -33.25 36.56
C LYS A 499 -3.16 -32.66 36.89
N VAL A 500 -3.23 -31.34 36.94
CA VAL A 500 -4.46 -30.59 37.17
C VAL A 500 -4.56 -29.44 36.19
N ARG A 501 -5.77 -29.17 35.73
CA ARG A 501 -6.09 -27.96 34.97
C ARG A 501 -6.88 -27.03 35.88
N LEU A 502 -6.48 -25.77 35.95
CA LEU A 502 -7.12 -24.76 36.79
C LEU A 502 -7.46 -23.54 35.96
N THR A 503 -8.76 -23.26 35.81
CA THR A 503 -9.20 -21.99 35.25
C THR A 503 -8.92 -20.87 36.27
N GLU A 504 -8.88 -19.64 35.81
CA GLU A 504 -8.58 -18.50 36.67
C GLU A 504 -9.62 -18.34 37.80
N GLY A 505 -9.16 -18.11 39.03
CA GLY A 505 -10.00 -18.05 40.22
C GLY A 505 -10.55 -19.41 40.70
N GLU A 506 -10.20 -20.52 40.05
CA GLU A 506 -10.69 -21.84 40.40
C GLU A 506 -9.95 -22.41 41.62
N LYS A 507 -10.69 -23.14 42.46
CA LYS A 507 -10.16 -24.01 43.51
C LYS A 507 -10.57 -25.45 43.23
N LYS A 508 -9.63 -26.39 43.33
CA LYS A 508 -9.88 -27.82 43.18
C LYS A 508 -9.26 -28.60 44.32
N THR A 509 -9.93 -29.67 44.72
CA THR A 509 -9.39 -30.65 45.66
C THR A 509 -8.87 -31.87 44.90
N LEU A 510 -7.60 -32.20 45.12
CA LEU A 510 -6.94 -33.39 44.60
C LEU A 510 -6.77 -34.41 45.72
N ASN A 511 -6.72 -35.68 45.36
CA ASN A 511 -6.51 -36.76 46.31
C ASN A 511 -5.45 -37.70 45.73
N LEU A 512 -4.22 -37.60 46.25
CA LEU A 512 -3.08 -38.35 45.74
C LEU A 512 -2.88 -39.60 46.58
N ASP A 513 -2.92 -40.76 45.93
CA ASP A 513 -2.68 -42.07 46.53
C ASP A 513 -1.17 -42.35 46.60
N TRP A 514 -0.67 -42.77 47.77
CA TRP A 514 0.73 -43.15 47.97
C TRP A 514 0.90 -44.09 49.16
N GLN A 515 2.06 -44.74 49.27
CA GLN A 515 2.35 -45.66 50.38
C GLN A 515 3.05 -44.93 51.52
N HIS A 516 2.47 -44.97 52.74
CA HIS A 516 3.02 -44.29 53.91
C HIS A 516 4.40 -44.83 54.30
N LYS A 517 5.42 -43.97 54.31
CA LYS A 517 6.83 -44.31 54.59
C LYS A 517 7.27 -44.04 56.04
N GLY A 518 6.33 -43.93 56.98
CA GLY A 518 6.61 -43.64 58.39
C GLY A 518 6.78 -42.14 58.70
N LYS A 519 7.40 -41.83 59.84
CA LYS A 519 7.52 -40.46 60.37
C LYS A 519 8.30 -39.54 59.42
N GLY A 520 7.85 -38.30 59.28
CA GLY A 520 8.45 -37.34 58.38
C GLY A 520 7.64 -36.05 58.22
N THR A 521 7.98 -35.29 57.18
CA THR A 521 7.24 -34.09 56.75
C THR A 521 6.68 -34.33 55.36
N ILE A 522 5.38 -34.09 55.19
CA ILE A 522 4.69 -34.09 53.91
C ILE A 522 4.68 -32.66 53.36
N GLN A 523 4.97 -32.50 52.08
CA GLN A 523 4.90 -31.22 51.38
C GLN A 523 4.16 -31.40 50.06
N ALA A 524 3.28 -30.47 49.71
CA ALA A 524 2.71 -30.37 48.37
C ALA A 524 3.39 -29.22 47.65
N GLU A 525 3.86 -29.51 46.44
CA GLU A 525 4.46 -28.56 45.53
C GLU A 525 3.63 -28.47 44.26
N ILE A 526 3.22 -27.26 43.89
CA ILE A 526 2.57 -27.00 42.61
C ILE A 526 3.60 -26.45 41.63
N ASN A 527 3.64 -27.06 40.45
CA ASN A 527 4.59 -26.83 39.38
C ASN A 527 6.09 -26.96 39.77
N PRO A 528 6.58 -28.17 40.05
CA PRO A 528 7.98 -28.39 40.41
C PRO A 528 8.95 -27.99 39.28
N ALA A 529 10.19 -27.64 39.65
CA ALA A 529 11.25 -27.26 38.71
C ALA A 529 11.40 -28.28 37.56
N GLY A 530 11.08 -27.85 36.33
CA GLY A 530 11.05 -28.69 35.13
C GLY A 530 9.75 -28.61 34.32
N ASN A 531 8.62 -28.20 34.92
CA ASN A 531 7.32 -28.02 34.24
C ASN A 531 6.81 -26.57 34.24
N ARG A 532 7.73 -25.60 34.42
CA ARG A 532 7.38 -24.17 34.52
C ARG A 532 6.64 -23.71 33.27
N ILE A 533 5.54 -22.99 33.49
CA ILE A 533 4.86 -22.30 32.39
C ILE A 533 5.74 -21.12 32.01
N ASP A 534 6.08 -21.00 30.74
CA ASP A 534 6.98 -19.98 30.21
C ASP A 534 6.23 -18.64 30.08
N ILE A 535 6.24 -17.85 31.16
CA ILE A 535 5.57 -16.54 31.31
C ILE A 535 6.49 -15.61 32.12
N GLU A 536 6.42 -14.31 31.83
CA GLU A 536 7.26 -13.27 32.45
C GLU A 536 7.16 -13.20 33.99
N GLU A 537 5.96 -13.32 34.57
CA GLU A 537 5.75 -13.31 36.02
C GLU A 537 4.88 -14.50 36.45
N THR A 538 5.42 -15.36 37.32
CA THR A 538 4.71 -16.54 37.83
C THR A 538 5.17 -16.89 39.24
N THR A 539 4.22 -17.00 40.17
CA THR A 539 4.49 -17.38 41.56
C THR A 539 3.88 -18.74 41.90
N TYR A 540 4.62 -19.56 42.65
CA TYR A 540 4.14 -20.84 43.18
C TYR A 540 4.23 -20.84 44.71
N LYS A 541 3.12 -21.11 45.41
CA LYS A 541 3.07 -21.20 46.88
C LYS A 541 2.86 -22.64 47.33
N ASN A 542 3.76 -23.15 48.19
CA ASN A 542 3.81 -24.54 48.65
C ASN A 542 3.55 -24.66 50.15
N ASN A 543 2.98 -25.78 50.60
CA ASN A 543 2.60 -25.99 52.01
C ASN A 543 3.24 -27.26 52.63
N PRO A 544 3.78 -27.19 53.87
CA PRO A 544 4.30 -28.35 54.61
C PRO A 544 3.42 -28.78 55.82
N ILE A 545 3.40 -30.07 56.15
CA ILE A 545 2.78 -30.64 57.37
C ILE A 545 3.68 -31.74 57.97
N LYS A 546 3.81 -31.79 59.30
CA LYS A 546 4.52 -32.86 60.02
C LYS A 546 3.62 -34.09 60.22
N THR A 547 4.12 -35.29 59.95
CA THR A 547 3.43 -36.55 60.26
C THR A 547 3.93 -37.10 61.60
N ALA A 548 3.01 -37.46 62.50
CA ALA A 548 3.33 -38.00 63.82
C ALA A 548 3.61 -39.50 63.81
#